data_AF-A0A7Y5WVM9-F1
#
_entry.id   AF-A0A7Y5WVM9-F1
#
_cell.length_a   1.000
_cell.length_b   1.000
_cell.length_c   1.000
_cell.angle_alpha   90.00
_cell.angle_beta   90.00
_cell.angle_gamma   90.00
#
_symmetry.space_group_name_H-M   'P 1'
#
loop_
_entity.id
_entity.type
_entity.pdbx_description
1 polymer ?
#
loop_
_entity_poly.entity_id
_entity_poly.type
_entity_poly.pdbx_seq_one_letter_code
_entity_poly.pdbx_strand_id
1 'polypeptide(L)'
;MAKRNDDAGGDGPPVPELIPDRPSLKRVREAALGCRACDLYKRGTQTVFGEGPSRADVMMVGEQPGDAEDLAGQPFVGPAGKLLDRALEEAGIDRRLVYVTNVVKHFKWEPRGKRRIHAKPNGAEIAACRPWLETEIALVKPRVLVLLGATAAQALLGRAFKVSQQRGTFVPSPIAPRVTATVHPSSILRAPDDESRREEMKRFVADLKRVATELKRTGADT
;
A
#
# COMPACT_ATOMS: atom_id res chain seq x y z
N MET A 1 18.31 -7.69 -26.08
CA MET A 1 18.99 -7.08 -24.91
C MET A 1 18.13 -5.94 -24.38
N ALA A 2 17.40 -6.15 -23.28
CA ALA A 2 16.58 -5.09 -22.67
C ALA A 2 17.49 -4.21 -21.79
N LYS A 3 17.48 -2.90 -22.01
CA LYS A 3 18.19 -1.93 -21.17
C LYS A 3 17.62 -1.98 -19.76
N ARG A 4 18.43 -2.45 -18.80
CA ARG A 4 18.20 -2.29 -17.36
C ARG A 4 18.45 -0.82 -17.02
N ASN A 5 17.42 0.01 -17.10
CA ASN A 5 17.44 1.30 -16.40
C ASN A 5 17.02 1.02 -14.96
N ASP A 6 17.98 0.54 -14.17
CA ASP A 6 17.85 0.22 -12.73
C ASP A 6 18.25 1.42 -11.84
N ASP A 7 18.16 2.65 -12.36
CA ASP A 7 18.37 3.86 -11.58
C ASP A 7 17.02 4.50 -11.25
N ALA A 8 16.82 4.84 -9.99
CA ALA A 8 15.62 5.52 -9.52
C ALA A 8 15.67 7.04 -9.84
N GLY A 9 16.83 7.57 -10.24
CA GLY A 9 17.02 8.93 -10.77
C GLY A 9 16.89 10.07 -9.76
N GLY A 10 16.86 9.76 -8.46
CA GLY A 10 16.63 10.77 -7.42
C GLY A 10 17.71 11.85 -7.32
N ASP A 11 17.29 13.10 -7.08
CA ASP A 11 18.18 14.26 -6.90
C ASP A 11 18.51 14.51 -5.41
N GLY A 12 17.96 13.71 -4.50
CA GLY A 12 18.15 13.85 -3.04
C GLY A 12 18.85 12.66 -2.40
N PRO A 13 19.20 12.77 -1.10
CA PRO A 13 19.81 11.66 -0.37
C PRO A 13 18.86 10.45 -0.32
N PRO A 14 19.40 9.24 -0.15
CA PRO A 14 18.59 8.03 -0.02
C PRO A 14 17.73 8.10 1.24
N VAL A 15 16.57 7.45 1.21
CA VAL A 15 15.58 7.52 2.32
C VAL A 15 16.16 7.20 3.70
N PRO A 16 17.07 6.24 3.90
CA PRO A 16 17.64 5.97 5.22
C PRO A 16 18.28 7.20 5.89
N GLU A 17 18.88 8.11 5.11
CA GLU A 17 19.48 9.35 5.63
C GLU A 17 18.45 10.43 5.96
N LEU A 18 17.22 10.28 5.43
CA LEU A 18 16.09 11.17 5.72
C LEU A 18 15.30 10.74 6.97
N ILE A 19 15.51 9.51 7.47
CA ILE A 19 14.80 9.00 8.64
C ILE A 19 15.42 9.64 9.90
N PRO A 20 14.63 10.31 10.77
CA PRO A 20 15.15 10.94 11.96
C PRO A 20 15.58 9.91 13.02
N ASP A 21 16.66 10.20 13.75
CA ASP A 21 17.25 9.31 14.79
C ASP A 21 16.25 8.76 15.82
N ARG A 22 15.24 9.56 16.18
CA ARG A 22 14.14 9.14 17.06
C ARG A 22 12.83 9.19 16.25
N PRO A 23 12.55 8.13 15.46
CA PRO A 23 11.45 8.14 14.53
C PRO A 23 10.11 8.04 15.28
N SER A 24 9.16 8.83 14.79
CA SER A 24 7.73 8.70 15.10
C SER A 24 6.98 8.92 13.80
N LEU A 25 5.75 8.42 13.68
CA LEU A 25 4.99 8.56 12.43
C LEU A 25 4.85 10.02 12.01
N LYS A 26 4.70 10.94 12.98
CA LYS A 26 4.68 12.38 12.70
C LYS A 26 5.99 12.87 12.08
N ARG A 27 7.13 12.59 12.72
CA ARG A 27 8.45 13.06 12.25
C ARG A 27 8.85 12.43 10.92
N VAL A 28 8.52 11.16 10.74
CA VAL A 28 8.79 10.42 9.48
C VAL A 28 7.91 10.97 8.36
N ARG A 29 6.62 11.26 8.62
CA ARG A 29 5.76 11.95 7.67
C ARG A 29 6.34 13.31 7.27
N GLU A 30 6.74 14.12 8.25
CA GLU A 30 7.35 15.45 8.01
C GLU A 30 8.60 15.35 7.13
N ALA A 31 9.49 14.40 7.41
CA ALA A 31 10.68 14.15 6.60
C ALA A 31 10.33 13.68 5.16
N ALA A 32 9.31 12.84 5.02
CA ALA A 32 8.89 12.31 3.72
C ALA A 32 8.37 13.39 2.76
N LEU A 33 7.79 14.51 3.27
CA LEU A 33 7.24 15.60 2.44
C LEU A 33 8.27 16.23 1.49
N GLY A 34 9.55 16.21 1.87
CA GLY A 34 10.66 16.73 1.06
C GLY A 34 11.44 15.68 0.28
N CYS A 35 10.98 14.42 0.28
CA CYS A 35 11.75 13.29 -0.25
C CYS A 35 12.00 13.39 -1.76
N ARG A 36 13.27 13.39 -2.16
CA ARG A 36 13.72 13.41 -3.58
C ARG A 36 14.55 12.18 -3.98
N ALA A 37 14.46 11.09 -3.23
CA ALA A 37 15.26 9.88 -3.44
C ALA A 37 14.96 9.10 -4.75
N CYS A 38 13.92 9.45 -5.49
CA CYS A 38 13.62 8.90 -6.83
C CYS A 38 12.81 9.89 -7.68
N ASP A 39 12.85 9.77 -9.00
CA ASP A 39 12.23 10.69 -9.97
C ASP A 39 10.70 10.87 -9.83
N LEU A 40 10.02 10.03 -9.05
CA LEU A 40 8.57 10.15 -8.86
C LEU A 40 8.16 11.50 -8.25
N TYR A 41 9.01 12.13 -7.43
CA TYR A 41 8.70 13.46 -6.88
C TYR A 41 8.62 14.54 -7.98
N LYS A 42 9.27 14.35 -9.13
CA LYS A 42 9.25 15.32 -10.25
C LYS A 42 7.90 15.36 -10.95
N ARG A 43 7.07 14.30 -10.82
CA ARG A 43 5.76 14.18 -11.49
C ARG A 43 4.56 14.18 -10.56
N GLY A 44 4.69 13.62 -9.35
CA GLY A 44 3.64 13.71 -8.34
C GLY A 44 3.43 15.16 -7.90
N THR A 45 2.22 15.50 -7.46
CA THR A 45 1.96 16.84 -6.92
C THR A 45 2.60 16.98 -5.54
N GLN A 46 2.51 15.93 -4.72
CA GLN A 46 3.03 15.89 -3.36
C GLN A 46 3.25 14.46 -2.89
N THR A 47 3.94 14.31 -1.77
CA THR A 47 4.04 13.04 -1.06
C THR A 47 2.69 12.66 -0.46
N VAL A 48 2.25 11.42 -0.67
CA VAL A 48 1.12 10.81 0.03
C VAL A 48 1.66 9.73 0.97
N PHE A 49 1.80 10.11 2.23
CA PHE A 49 2.24 9.22 3.29
C PHE A 49 1.08 8.32 3.78
N GLY A 50 1.35 7.32 4.62
CA GLY A 50 0.28 6.50 5.21
C GLY A 50 -0.58 7.27 6.20
N GLU A 51 -1.73 6.72 6.57
CA GLU A 51 -2.68 7.34 7.50
C GLU A 51 -3.42 6.28 8.34
N GLY A 52 -3.64 6.59 9.62
CA GLY A 52 -4.32 5.74 10.59
C GLY A 52 -3.75 5.89 12.01
N PRO A 53 -4.23 5.11 12.98
CA PRO A 53 -3.72 5.16 14.34
C PRO A 53 -2.27 4.66 14.40
N SER A 54 -1.49 5.21 15.34
CA SER A 54 -0.06 4.84 15.51
C SER A 54 0.17 3.43 16.02
N ARG A 55 -0.89 2.76 16.51
CA ARG A 55 -0.90 1.37 16.98
C ARG A 55 -2.08 0.63 16.35
N ALA A 56 -2.17 0.68 15.03
CA ALA A 56 -3.21 -0.01 14.27
C ALA A 56 -3.05 -1.53 14.39
N ASP A 57 -4.14 -2.25 14.66
CA ASP A 57 -4.13 -3.72 14.63
C ASP A 57 -3.90 -4.25 13.21
N VAL A 58 -4.42 -3.53 12.20
CA VAL A 58 -4.29 -3.86 10.79
C VAL A 58 -3.53 -2.76 10.06
N MET A 59 -2.56 -3.15 9.25
CA MET A 59 -1.96 -2.28 8.26
C MET A 59 -2.26 -2.79 6.85
N MET A 60 -2.70 -1.92 5.95
CA MET A 60 -2.95 -2.26 4.55
C MET A 60 -2.02 -1.47 3.64
N VAL A 61 -1.38 -2.16 2.70
CA VAL A 61 -0.36 -1.58 1.82
C VAL A 61 -0.80 -1.73 0.37
N GLY A 62 -1.05 -0.62 -0.32
CA GLY A 62 -1.28 -0.56 -1.76
C GLY A 62 -0.01 -0.35 -2.58
N GLU A 63 -0.18 -0.11 -3.88
CA GLU A 63 0.93 0.09 -4.81
C GLU A 63 1.51 1.51 -4.70
N GLN A 64 0.70 2.51 -4.99
CA GLN A 64 1.06 3.92 -5.06
C GLN A 64 -0.18 4.79 -4.91
N PRO A 65 -0.04 6.11 -4.66
CA PRO A 65 -1.16 7.05 -4.70
C PRO A 65 -1.74 7.13 -6.11
N GLY A 66 -3.06 7.32 -6.22
CA GLY A 66 -3.71 7.64 -7.48
C GLY A 66 -3.88 9.14 -7.69
N ASP A 67 -4.63 9.51 -8.73
CA ASP A 67 -4.93 10.90 -9.10
C ASP A 67 -5.59 11.67 -7.95
N ALA A 68 -6.61 11.09 -7.31
CA ALA A 68 -7.32 11.73 -6.21
C ALA A 68 -6.44 11.85 -4.95
N GLU A 69 -5.69 10.79 -4.63
CA GLU A 69 -4.79 10.75 -3.48
C GLU A 69 -3.66 11.78 -3.61
N ASP A 70 -3.06 11.88 -4.80
CA ASP A 70 -1.98 12.82 -5.08
C ASP A 70 -2.43 14.29 -4.95
N LEU A 71 -3.66 14.62 -5.31
CA LEU A 71 -4.21 15.96 -5.11
C LEU A 71 -4.61 16.22 -3.65
N ALA A 72 -5.15 15.21 -2.97
CA ALA A 72 -5.63 15.33 -1.59
C ALA A 72 -4.50 15.24 -0.54
N GLY A 73 -3.35 14.65 -0.87
CA GLY A 73 -2.29 14.35 0.10
C GLY A 73 -2.64 13.20 1.04
N GLN A 74 -3.69 12.43 0.75
CA GLN A 74 -4.23 11.38 1.62
C GLN A 74 -4.36 10.03 0.89
N PRO A 75 -3.98 8.90 1.50
CA PRO A 75 -4.05 7.59 0.86
C PRO A 75 -5.49 7.06 0.82
N PHE A 76 -5.85 6.37 -0.27
CA PHE A 76 -7.15 5.71 -0.44
C PHE A 76 -8.38 6.63 -0.24
N VAL A 77 -8.38 7.82 -0.82
CA VAL A 77 -9.55 8.73 -0.82
C VAL A 77 -10.37 8.67 -2.12
N GLY A 78 -9.80 8.10 -3.17
CA GLY A 78 -10.43 7.92 -4.47
C GLY A 78 -11.42 6.76 -4.53
N PRO A 79 -11.91 6.40 -5.74
CA PRO A 79 -12.88 5.32 -5.91
C PRO A 79 -12.44 3.96 -5.34
N ALA A 80 -11.15 3.64 -5.46
CA ALA A 80 -10.58 2.41 -4.91
C ALA A 80 -10.60 2.40 -3.38
N GLY A 81 -10.36 3.54 -2.75
CA GLY A 81 -10.46 3.71 -1.30
C GLY A 81 -11.88 3.59 -0.78
N LYS A 82 -12.84 4.24 -1.44
CA LYS A 82 -14.26 4.07 -1.11
C LYS A 82 -14.73 2.62 -1.24
N LEU A 83 -14.20 1.86 -2.19
CA LEU A 83 -14.47 0.42 -2.30
C LEU A 83 -13.85 -0.35 -1.14
N LEU A 84 -12.61 -0.02 -0.77
CA LEU A 84 -11.93 -0.62 0.38
C LEU A 84 -12.72 -0.38 1.68
N ASP A 85 -13.18 0.84 1.92
CA ASP A 85 -13.95 1.18 3.13
C ASP A 85 -15.23 0.35 3.24
N ARG A 86 -16.00 0.23 2.14
CA ARG A 86 -17.20 -0.64 2.11
C ARG A 86 -16.86 -2.10 2.37
N ALA A 87 -15.75 -2.60 1.80
CA ALA A 87 -15.35 -3.98 1.98
C ALA A 87 -14.88 -4.27 3.42
N LEU A 88 -14.24 -3.31 4.08
CA LEU A 88 -13.87 -3.39 5.49
C LEU A 88 -15.10 -3.45 6.38
N GLU A 89 -16.08 -2.57 6.12
CA GLU A 89 -17.37 -2.56 6.83
C GLU A 89 -18.09 -3.91 6.68
N GLU A 90 -18.23 -4.42 5.45
CA GLU A 90 -18.88 -5.71 5.18
C GLU A 90 -18.12 -6.92 5.80
N ALA A 91 -16.79 -6.79 5.96
CA ALA A 91 -15.98 -7.78 6.64
C ALA A 91 -16.02 -7.68 8.17
N GLY A 92 -16.64 -6.62 8.72
CA GLY A 92 -16.67 -6.35 10.16
C GLY A 92 -15.33 -5.88 10.72
N ILE A 93 -14.52 -5.18 9.91
CA ILE A 93 -13.28 -4.55 10.34
C ILE A 93 -13.52 -3.05 10.50
N ASP A 94 -13.35 -2.54 11.72
CA ASP A 94 -13.46 -1.10 11.99
C ASP A 94 -12.32 -0.34 11.31
N ARG A 95 -12.67 0.53 10.34
CA ARG A 95 -11.73 1.36 9.59
C ARG A 95 -10.82 2.22 10.47
N ARG A 96 -11.29 2.61 11.67
CA ARG A 96 -10.54 3.41 12.64
C ARG A 96 -9.36 2.68 13.25
N LEU A 97 -9.34 1.34 13.16
CA LEU A 97 -8.24 0.48 13.63
C LEU A 97 -7.24 0.14 12.53
N VAL A 98 -7.41 0.72 11.33
CA VAL A 98 -6.62 0.40 10.15
C VAL A 98 -5.67 1.53 9.79
N TYR A 99 -4.38 1.22 9.67
CA TYR A 99 -3.40 2.09 9.02
C TYR A 99 -3.29 1.73 7.53
N VAL A 100 -3.47 2.68 6.63
CA VAL A 100 -3.36 2.46 5.19
C VAL A 100 -2.18 3.23 4.61
N THR A 101 -1.42 2.63 3.71
CA THR A 101 -0.28 3.28 3.04
C THR A 101 -0.01 2.61 1.69
N ASN A 102 1.03 3.06 0.99
CA ASN A 102 1.45 2.49 -0.30
C ASN A 102 2.94 2.13 -0.31
N VAL A 103 3.36 1.26 -1.23
CA VAL A 103 4.78 0.93 -1.43
C VAL A 103 5.61 2.16 -1.80
N VAL A 104 5.13 2.94 -2.76
CA VAL A 104 5.75 4.24 -3.12
C VAL A 104 4.86 5.39 -2.67
N LYS A 105 5.47 6.54 -2.34
CA LYS A 105 4.77 7.71 -1.75
C LYS A 105 4.44 8.83 -2.73
N HIS A 106 4.79 8.69 -4.00
CA HIS A 106 4.50 9.67 -5.04
C HIS A 106 3.75 9.00 -6.19
N PHE A 107 2.82 9.73 -6.81
CA PHE A 107 2.03 9.21 -7.91
C PHE A 107 2.84 9.20 -9.22
N LYS A 108 3.04 8.00 -9.77
CA LYS A 108 3.58 7.82 -11.11
C LYS A 108 2.46 7.77 -12.15
N TRP A 109 2.55 8.64 -13.14
CA TRP A 109 1.54 8.73 -14.19
C TRP A 109 2.10 9.27 -15.51
N GLU A 110 1.37 9.00 -16.59
CA GLU A 110 1.63 9.50 -17.94
C GLU A 110 0.45 10.36 -18.43
N PRO A 111 0.71 11.48 -19.11
CA PRO A 111 -0.35 12.33 -19.64
C PRO A 111 -1.08 11.65 -20.80
N ARG A 112 -2.41 11.67 -20.78
CA ARG A 112 -3.26 11.34 -21.93
C ARG A 112 -4.27 12.46 -22.15
N GLY A 113 -3.89 13.44 -22.97
CA GLY A 113 -4.59 14.72 -23.05
C GLY A 113 -4.57 15.41 -21.68
N LYS A 114 -5.74 15.81 -21.18
CA LYS A 114 -5.88 16.44 -19.85
C LYS A 114 -5.91 15.44 -18.68
N ARG A 115 -5.87 14.12 -18.95
CA ARG A 115 -6.00 13.08 -17.92
C ARG A 115 -4.63 12.59 -17.46
N ARG A 116 -4.51 12.33 -16.16
CA ARG A 116 -3.36 11.67 -15.54
C ARG A 116 -3.59 10.17 -15.50
N ILE A 117 -2.86 9.41 -16.30
CA ILE A 117 -3.02 7.95 -16.41
C ILE A 117 -1.97 7.27 -15.54
N HIS A 118 -2.42 6.53 -14.53
CA HIS A 118 -1.55 5.78 -13.64
C HIS A 118 -0.58 4.86 -14.41
N ALA A 119 0.70 4.94 -14.07
CA ALA A 119 1.76 4.07 -14.59
C ALA A 119 2.44 3.33 -13.44
N LYS A 120 2.71 2.03 -13.60
CA LYS A 120 3.23 1.18 -12.51
C LYS A 120 4.65 1.62 -12.08
N PRO A 121 4.97 1.69 -10.77
CA PRO A 121 6.33 1.92 -10.33
C PRO A 121 7.25 0.75 -10.71
N ASN A 122 8.49 1.07 -11.08
CA ASN A 122 9.52 0.09 -11.43
C ASN A 122 10.26 -0.41 -10.19
N GLY A 123 11.17 -1.38 -10.38
CA GLY A 123 11.92 -1.97 -9.27
C GLY A 123 12.81 -0.99 -8.50
N ALA A 124 13.44 -0.04 -9.21
CA ALA A 124 14.32 0.95 -8.60
C ALA A 124 13.53 1.99 -7.77
N GLU A 125 12.39 2.45 -8.27
CA GLU A 125 11.48 3.37 -7.55
C GLU A 125 10.90 2.70 -6.29
N ILE A 126 10.52 1.41 -6.40
CA ILE A 126 10.08 0.62 -5.24
C ILE A 126 11.21 0.50 -4.22
N ALA A 127 12.43 0.15 -4.66
CA ALA A 127 13.58 0.00 -3.78
C ALA A 127 13.94 1.32 -3.06
N ALA A 128 13.92 2.44 -3.79
CA ALA A 128 14.19 3.76 -3.23
C ALA A 128 13.16 4.17 -2.16
N CYS A 129 11.88 3.82 -2.34
CA CYS A 129 10.81 4.19 -1.41
C CYS A 129 10.61 3.19 -0.25
N ARG A 130 11.09 1.95 -0.40
CA ARG A 130 10.92 0.85 0.57
C ARG A 130 11.28 1.22 2.02
N PRO A 131 12.35 1.99 2.30
CA PRO A 131 12.70 2.32 3.68
C PRO A 131 11.63 3.18 4.40
N TRP A 132 10.83 3.97 3.68
CA TRP A 132 9.67 4.65 4.28
C TRP A 132 8.62 3.64 4.78
N LEU A 133 8.29 2.66 3.94
CA LEU A 133 7.32 1.62 4.27
C LEU A 133 7.79 0.75 5.43
N GLU A 134 9.07 0.34 5.43
CA GLU A 134 9.64 -0.44 6.52
C GLU A 134 9.61 0.32 7.84
N THR A 135 9.88 1.63 7.79
CA THR A 135 9.79 2.50 8.97
C THR A 135 8.35 2.64 9.47
N GLU A 136 7.37 2.79 8.57
CA GLU A 136 5.95 2.79 8.96
C GLU A 136 5.55 1.47 9.63
N ILE A 137 5.92 0.32 9.05
CA ILE A 137 5.62 -1.00 9.62
C ILE A 137 6.27 -1.14 11.01
N ALA A 138 7.53 -0.74 11.16
CA ALA A 138 8.27 -0.83 12.42
C ALA A 138 7.71 0.07 13.52
N LEU A 139 7.12 1.22 13.15
CA LEU A 139 6.49 2.15 14.09
C LEU A 139 5.05 1.74 14.44
N VAL A 140 4.26 1.32 13.46
CA VAL A 140 2.86 0.90 13.65
C VAL A 140 2.79 -0.44 14.39
N LYS A 141 3.69 -1.36 14.07
CA LYS A 141 3.73 -2.75 14.58
C LYS A 141 2.37 -3.46 14.46
N PRO A 142 1.81 -3.55 13.25
CA PRO A 142 0.50 -4.15 13.05
C PRO A 142 0.52 -5.65 13.39
N ARG A 143 -0.59 -6.16 13.93
CA ARG A 143 -0.79 -7.60 14.14
C ARG A 143 -1.03 -8.32 12.82
N VAL A 144 -1.78 -7.68 11.92
CA VAL A 144 -2.05 -8.18 10.57
C VAL A 144 -1.62 -7.16 9.51
N LEU A 145 -0.77 -7.59 8.59
CA LEU A 145 -0.36 -6.84 7.40
C LEU A 145 -1.07 -7.39 6.16
N VAL A 146 -1.84 -6.55 5.48
CA VAL A 146 -2.61 -6.90 4.27
C VAL A 146 -2.01 -6.22 3.05
N LEU A 147 -1.54 -7.01 2.09
CA LEU A 147 -0.90 -6.53 0.87
C LEU A 147 -1.93 -6.47 -0.27
N LEU A 148 -2.27 -5.25 -0.70
CA LEU A 148 -3.28 -4.99 -1.71
C LEU A 148 -2.64 -4.98 -3.10
N GLY A 149 -2.79 -6.09 -3.83
CA GLY A 149 -2.30 -6.27 -5.19
C GLY A 149 -0.87 -6.78 -5.30
N ALA A 150 -0.48 -7.10 -6.54
CA ALA A 150 0.78 -7.78 -6.82
C ALA A 150 2.01 -6.95 -6.45
N THR A 151 1.98 -5.63 -6.62
CA THR A 151 3.15 -4.78 -6.34
C THR A 151 3.44 -4.72 -4.84
N ALA A 152 2.42 -4.50 -4.00
CA ALA A 152 2.57 -4.56 -2.55
C ALA A 152 3.05 -5.93 -2.09
N ALA A 153 2.42 -7.00 -2.62
CA ALA A 153 2.80 -8.35 -2.28
C ALA A 153 4.26 -8.68 -2.66
N GLN A 154 4.68 -8.34 -3.87
CA GLN A 154 6.03 -8.65 -4.36
C GLN A 154 7.11 -7.77 -3.72
N ALA A 155 6.78 -6.52 -3.34
CA ALA A 155 7.72 -5.63 -2.66
C ALA A 155 8.13 -6.12 -1.26
N LEU A 156 7.25 -6.88 -0.60
CA LEU A 156 7.46 -7.36 0.76
C LEU A 156 7.68 -8.88 0.87
N LEU A 157 7.01 -9.68 0.03
CA LEU A 157 7.10 -11.16 0.04
C LEU A 157 7.97 -11.72 -1.09
N GLY A 158 8.51 -10.86 -1.96
CA GLY A 158 9.40 -11.24 -3.05
C GLY A 158 8.70 -11.51 -4.38
N ARG A 159 9.48 -11.49 -5.47
CA ARG A 159 8.99 -11.54 -6.86
C ARG A 159 8.23 -12.81 -7.23
N ALA A 160 8.48 -13.91 -6.51
CA ALA A 160 7.82 -15.20 -6.76
C ALA A 160 6.35 -15.21 -6.32
N PHE A 161 5.93 -14.30 -5.43
CA PHE A 161 4.58 -14.28 -4.89
C PHE A 161 3.53 -13.99 -5.98
N LYS A 162 2.46 -14.80 -5.99
CA LYS A 162 1.35 -14.68 -6.96
C LYS A 162 0.02 -14.46 -6.23
N VAL A 163 -0.46 -13.22 -6.23
CA VAL A 163 -1.76 -12.86 -5.62
C VAL A 163 -2.92 -13.68 -6.19
N SER A 164 -2.93 -13.98 -7.49
CA SER A 164 -3.98 -14.78 -8.12
C SER A 164 -4.11 -16.20 -7.53
N GLN A 165 -3.03 -16.76 -6.98
CA GLN A 165 -2.98 -18.11 -6.42
C GLN A 165 -3.04 -18.10 -4.89
N GLN A 166 -2.51 -17.07 -4.25
CA GLN A 166 -2.26 -17.04 -2.81
C GLN A 166 -3.15 -16.04 -2.05
N ARG A 167 -4.08 -15.33 -2.73
CA ARG A 167 -4.98 -14.36 -2.08
C ARG A 167 -5.78 -14.98 -0.93
N GLY A 168 -5.91 -14.25 0.17
CA GLY A 168 -6.67 -14.66 1.36
C GLY A 168 -5.97 -15.68 2.25
N THR A 169 -4.78 -16.17 1.87
CA THR A 169 -3.99 -17.12 2.67
C THR A 169 -2.91 -16.38 3.46
N PHE A 170 -2.83 -16.65 4.77
CA PHE A 170 -1.74 -16.14 5.60
C PHE A 170 -0.44 -16.86 5.28
N VAL A 171 0.65 -16.10 5.15
CA VAL A 171 1.98 -16.61 4.89
C VAL A 171 2.94 -16.29 6.04
N PRO A 172 3.87 -17.20 6.36
CA PRO A 172 4.95 -16.89 7.29
C PRO A 172 5.80 -15.74 6.76
N SER A 173 6.12 -14.78 7.63
CA SER A 173 6.96 -13.64 7.29
C SER A 173 7.57 -13.03 8.56
N PRO A 174 8.81 -12.54 8.53
CA PRO A 174 9.39 -11.81 9.66
C PRO A 174 8.86 -10.37 9.77
N ILE A 175 8.05 -9.90 8.82
CA ILE A 175 7.64 -8.49 8.72
C ILE A 175 6.57 -8.13 9.77
N ALA A 176 5.61 -9.04 9.99
CA ALA A 176 4.53 -8.89 10.97
C ALA A 176 4.05 -10.28 11.40
N PRO A 177 3.39 -10.42 12.56
CA PRO A 177 2.92 -11.72 13.06
C PRO A 177 2.04 -12.48 12.06
N ARG A 178 1.19 -11.74 11.34
CA ARG A 178 0.32 -12.28 10.29
C ARG A 178 0.45 -11.42 9.03
N VAL A 179 0.77 -12.05 7.92
CA VAL A 179 0.84 -11.38 6.61
C VAL A 179 -0.07 -12.12 5.62
N THR A 180 -0.91 -11.39 4.91
CA THR A 180 -1.73 -11.93 3.82
C THR A 180 -1.73 -10.96 2.64
N ALA A 181 -2.13 -11.44 1.48
CA ALA A 181 -2.31 -10.62 0.30
C ALA A 181 -3.70 -10.82 -0.29
N THR A 182 -4.18 -9.83 -1.01
CA THR A 182 -5.41 -9.93 -1.80
C THR A 182 -5.32 -9.03 -3.02
N VAL A 183 -6.37 -9.01 -3.86
CA VAL A 183 -6.44 -8.14 -5.03
C VAL A 183 -6.45 -6.67 -4.61
N HIS A 184 -5.95 -5.79 -5.49
CA HIS A 184 -6.05 -4.36 -5.23
C HIS A 184 -7.48 -3.87 -5.53
N PRO A 185 -8.11 -3.02 -4.70
CA PRO A 185 -9.48 -2.54 -4.94
C PRO A 185 -9.73 -1.95 -6.34
N SER A 186 -8.71 -1.32 -6.93
CA SER A 186 -8.79 -0.78 -8.30
C SER A 186 -8.88 -1.83 -9.41
N SER A 187 -8.51 -3.11 -9.18
CA SER A 187 -8.77 -4.17 -10.17
C SER A 187 -10.25 -4.53 -10.23
N ILE A 188 -10.95 -4.47 -9.09
CA ILE A 188 -12.40 -4.74 -9.00
C ILE A 188 -13.17 -3.67 -9.79
N LEU A 189 -12.77 -2.40 -9.67
CA LEU A 189 -13.35 -1.28 -10.43
C LEU A 189 -13.10 -1.39 -11.94
N ARG A 190 -12.07 -2.13 -12.36
CA ARG A 190 -11.69 -2.34 -13.76
C ARG A 190 -12.14 -3.68 -14.32
N ALA A 191 -12.98 -4.42 -13.57
CA ALA A 191 -13.58 -5.65 -14.08
C ALA A 191 -14.35 -5.37 -15.38
N PRO A 192 -14.36 -6.32 -16.34
CA PRO A 192 -14.91 -6.11 -17.67
C PRO A 192 -16.43 -5.87 -17.68
N ASP A 193 -17.13 -6.40 -16.68
CA ASP A 193 -18.57 -6.35 -16.56
C ASP A 193 -19.02 -6.36 -15.08
N ASP A 194 -20.31 -6.15 -14.87
CA ASP A 194 -20.93 -6.02 -13.55
C ASP A 194 -21.02 -7.34 -12.78
N GLU A 195 -21.06 -8.48 -13.46
CA GLU A 195 -21.05 -9.80 -12.84
C GLU A 195 -19.66 -10.10 -12.28
N SER A 196 -18.63 -9.98 -13.12
CA SER A 196 -17.21 -10.07 -12.75
C SER A 196 -16.87 -9.14 -11.59
N ARG A 197 -17.36 -7.90 -11.62
CA ARG A 197 -17.16 -6.93 -10.54
C ARG A 197 -17.79 -7.39 -9.21
N ARG A 198 -19.01 -7.94 -9.25
CA ARG A 198 -19.70 -8.46 -8.07
C ARG A 198 -18.99 -9.69 -7.50
N GLU A 199 -18.56 -10.62 -8.35
CA GLU A 199 -17.82 -11.80 -7.90
C GLU A 199 -16.47 -11.44 -7.29
N GLU A 200 -15.71 -10.55 -7.92
CA GLU A 200 -14.44 -10.08 -7.34
C GLU A 200 -14.64 -9.33 -6.02
N MET A 201 -15.72 -8.55 -5.88
CA MET A 201 -16.08 -7.91 -4.61
C MET A 201 -16.38 -8.96 -3.52
N LYS A 202 -17.21 -9.97 -3.80
CA LYS A 202 -17.51 -11.07 -2.86
C LYS A 202 -16.23 -11.77 -2.40
N ARG A 203 -15.35 -12.10 -3.34
CA ARG A 203 -14.06 -12.74 -3.05
C ARG A 203 -13.15 -11.82 -2.24
N PHE A 204 -13.14 -10.52 -2.50
CA PHE A 204 -12.35 -9.55 -1.75
C PHE A 204 -12.83 -9.43 -0.30
N VAL A 205 -14.14 -9.31 -0.09
CA VAL A 205 -14.74 -9.34 1.24
C VAL A 205 -14.45 -10.66 1.97
N ALA A 206 -14.52 -11.79 1.28
CA ALA A 206 -14.17 -13.09 1.87
C ALA A 206 -12.73 -13.14 2.40
N ASP A 207 -11.77 -12.55 1.67
CA ASP A 207 -10.39 -12.45 2.15
C ASP A 207 -10.29 -11.56 3.40
N LEU A 208 -11.00 -10.42 3.42
CA LEU A 208 -11.04 -9.52 4.57
C LEU A 208 -11.74 -10.16 5.78
N LYS A 209 -12.77 -11.00 5.59
CA LYS A 209 -13.39 -11.78 6.68
C LYS A 209 -12.41 -12.75 7.34
N ARG A 210 -11.43 -13.29 6.58
CA ARG A 210 -10.33 -14.08 7.17
C ARG A 210 -9.42 -13.21 8.03
N VAL A 211 -9.14 -11.97 7.62
CA VAL A 211 -8.44 -10.98 8.45
C VAL A 211 -9.20 -10.69 9.74
N ALA A 212 -10.51 -10.42 9.65
CA ALA A 212 -11.36 -10.20 10.82
C ALA A 212 -11.36 -11.39 11.79
N THR A 213 -11.36 -12.61 11.25
CA THR A 213 -11.27 -13.84 12.06
C THR A 213 -9.93 -13.96 12.78
N GLU A 214 -8.83 -13.63 12.09
CA GLU A 214 -7.48 -13.68 12.67
C GLU A 214 -7.28 -12.63 13.79
N LEU A 215 -7.87 -11.44 13.64
CA LEU A 215 -7.87 -10.40 14.68
C LEU A 215 -8.58 -10.86 15.95
N LYS A 216 -9.68 -11.60 15.82
CA LYS A 216 -10.41 -12.16 16.97
C LYS A 216 -9.60 -13.25 17.68
N ARG A 217 -8.91 -14.12 16.92
CA ARG A 217 -8.06 -15.19 17.49
C ARG A 217 -6.92 -14.60 18.32
N THR A 218 -6.15 -13.69 17.73
CA THR A 218 -4.98 -13.12 18.39
C THR A 218 -5.32 -12.15 19.52
N GLY A 219 -6.58 -11.72 19.64
CA GLY A 219 -7.04 -10.87 20.75
C GLY A 219 -7.56 -11.67 21.95
N ALA A 220 -7.76 -12.99 21.79
CA ALA A 220 -8.11 -13.90 22.88
C ALA A 220 -6.86 -14.47 23.60
N ASP A 221 -5.68 -14.29 23.01
CA ASP A 221 -4.39 -14.80 23.51
C ASP A 221 -3.59 -13.74 24.32
N THR A 222 -4.18 -12.57 24.57
CA THR A 222 -3.65 -11.44 25.38
C THR A 222 -4.62 -11.10 26.49
#